data_AF-A0A822C9I0-F1
#
_entry.id   AF-A0A822C9I0-F1
#
_cell.length_a   1.000
_cell.length_b   1.000
_cell.length_c   1.000
_cell.angle_alpha   90.00
_cell.angle_beta   90.00
_cell.angle_gamma   90.00
#
_symmetry.space_group_name_H-M   'P 1'
#
loop_
_entity.id
_entity.type
_entity.pdbx_description
1 polymer ?
#
loop_
_entity_poly.entity_id
_entity_poly.type
_entity_poly.pdbx_seq_one_letter_code
_entity_poly.pdbx_strand_id
1 'polypeptide(L)'
;MTNNESEFRVKVAIRVRPFLQREKAHEQKSCVAIHPQTNQIVIGDRRTFKYDFVFGPKTQQEELFQTSVEPMLSNVFDGYNVTVFAYGQTGSGKTFTMTGGNILSIGEKDYGIIPRAVKTVFDTLQNRKDCRVSISASYLEIYKDDIIDLLDVNDKVLDVRDDAIGNTIVIGASEHTCHSVDDVVNLLKKGSAVRHTGATQMNDESSRSHAIFTLYIEQRLRDKNSNSTIVQASYDGLMQPMKSTFDESYLSAKLHFVDLAGSERVARTHNTGERFQESIRINSGLLALGNVVSALSDPKKRAGGHIPYRDSKITRLLKDSLGGNAKTLMITCVSPCIVDLDESLNALKYAHRASQIRNKPIKNVDPNAQRFIEMQSEITYLREELERQRTMLSRNGQSVNTRRSNITPRNDHSRRLIQTAYTCFQQLNECNELNDEQKQLIQTWMESVTNENIEDFYNDIYTCRVTNLENALHTTQDELRSESQMRINREMMLEKLQEELKTKEDELNRIRTTLDEANDRP
;
A
#
# COMPACT_ATOMS: atom_id res chain seq x y z
N MET A 1 -16.05 -13.13 0.87
CA MET A 1 -15.04 -13.72 1.76
C MET A 1 -14.27 -12.58 2.41
N THR A 2 -14.24 -12.49 3.74
CA THR A 2 -13.53 -11.42 4.46
C THR A 2 -12.03 -11.66 4.37
N ASN A 3 -11.31 -10.84 3.60
CA ASN A 3 -9.85 -10.83 3.55
C ASN A 3 -9.31 -10.54 4.96
N ASN A 4 -8.88 -11.59 5.65
CA ASN A 4 -8.13 -11.52 6.90
C ASN A 4 -6.68 -11.12 6.57
N GLU A 5 -6.46 -9.91 6.05
CA GLU A 5 -5.11 -9.36 5.95
C GLU A 5 -4.62 -9.04 7.36
N SER A 6 -3.56 -9.75 7.78
CA SER A 6 -3.03 -9.73 9.15
C SER A 6 -2.52 -8.34 9.55
N GLU A 7 -3.00 -7.81 10.68
CA GLU A 7 -2.44 -6.59 11.28
C GLU A 7 -0.93 -6.71 11.48
N PHE A 8 -0.17 -5.67 11.06
CA PHE A 8 1.27 -5.62 11.22
C PHE A 8 1.65 -4.70 12.39
N ARG A 9 2.25 -5.26 13.44
CA ARG A 9 2.80 -4.47 14.55
C ARG A 9 4.04 -3.71 14.07
N VAL A 10 4.12 -2.41 14.34
CA VAL A 10 5.33 -1.62 14.06
C VAL A 10 6.52 -2.26 14.78
N LYS A 11 7.56 -2.61 14.02
CA LYS A 11 8.80 -3.19 14.57
C LYS A 11 9.73 -2.10 15.06
N VAL A 12 10.52 -2.39 16.07
CA VAL A 12 11.44 -1.44 16.70
C VAL A 12 12.83 -2.06 16.86
N ALA A 13 13.83 -1.38 16.30
CA ALA A 13 15.24 -1.64 16.53
C ALA A 13 15.85 -0.53 17.39
N ILE A 14 16.65 -0.90 18.39
CA ILE A 14 17.47 0.05 19.15
C ILE A 14 18.89 -0.01 18.62
N ARG A 15 19.50 1.15 18.38
CA ARG A 15 20.92 1.27 18.02
C ARG A 15 21.65 2.15 19.00
N VAL A 16 22.53 1.56 19.81
CA VAL A 16 23.44 2.30 20.70
C VAL A 16 24.73 2.58 19.95
N ARG A 17 25.09 3.85 19.77
CA ARG A 17 26.36 4.22 19.12
C ARG A 17 27.57 4.08 20.07
N PRO A 18 28.81 4.04 19.56
CA PRO A 18 30.00 4.24 20.38
C PRO A 18 30.03 5.63 21.02
N PHE A 19 30.86 5.78 22.06
CA PHE A 19 31.24 7.09 22.58
C PHE A 19 31.93 7.93 21.50
N LEU A 20 31.50 9.19 21.36
CA LEU A 20 32.17 10.18 20.53
C LEU A 20 33.51 10.60 21.16
N GLN A 21 34.42 11.13 20.34
CA GLN A 21 35.73 11.58 20.83
C GLN A 21 35.63 12.59 21.98
N ARG A 22 34.70 13.57 21.88
CA ARG A 22 34.43 14.54 22.95
C ARG A 22 33.97 13.89 24.26
N GLU A 23 33.20 12.81 24.18
CA GLU A 23 32.67 12.12 25.37
C GLU A 23 33.76 11.28 26.04
N LYS A 24 34.63 10.67 25.23
CA LYS A 24 35.83 9.98 25.73
C LYS A 24 36.80 10.95 26.39
N ALA A 25 37.03 12.11 25.78
CA ALA A 25 37.91 13.15 26.32
C ALA A 25 37.42 13.70 27.67
N HIS A 26 36.11 13.72 27.88
CA HIS A 26 35.49 14.14 29.15
C HIS A 26 35.21 12.96 30.09
N GLU A 27 35.81 11.78 29.86
CA GLU A 27 35.70 10.57 30.67
C GLU A 27 34.25 10.19 31.04
N GLN A 28 33.33 10.36 30.09
CA GLN A 28 31.91 10.13 30.33
C GLN A 28 31.62 8.65 30.59
N LYS A 29 30.75 8.39 31.56
CA LYS A 29 30.32 7.03 31.91
C LYS A 29 29.17 6.57 31.03
N SER A 30 29.07 5.25 30.85
CA SER A 30 27.95 4.68 30.12
C SER A 30 26.71 4.59 31.00
N CYS A 31 25.57 5.02 30.47
CA CYS A 31 24.28 4.92 31.14
C CYS A 31 23.42 3.76 30.62
N VAL A 32 23.93 2.99 29.65
CA VAL A 32 23.22 1.88 29.01
C VAL A 32 24.02 0.58 29.10
N ALA A 33 23.33 -0.51 29.36
CA ALA A 33 23.84 -1.86 29.20
C ALA A 33 22.95 -2.63 28.22
N ILE A 34 23.56 -3.38 27.31
CA ILE A 34 22.85 -4.12 26.27
C ILE A 34 22.99 -5.62 26.50
N HIS A 35 21.93 -6.35 26.20
CA HIS A 35 21.88 -7.81 26.20
C HIS A 35 21.34 -8.27 24.84
N PRO A 36 22.21 -8.36 23.80
CA PRO A 36 21.78 -8.69 22.44
C PRO A 36 21.07 -10.05 22.34
N GLN A 37 21.50 -11.05 23.12
CA GLN A 37 20.90 -12.40 23.12
C GLN A 37 19.42 -12.41 23.52
N THR A 38 19.00 -11.44 24.34
CA THR A 38 17.62 -11.33 24.82
C THR A 38 16.87 -10.14 24.20
N ASN A 39 17.51 -9.40 23.29
CA ASN A 39 17.05 -8.12 22.74
C ASN A 39 16.61 -7.14 23.85
N GLN A 40 17.41 -7.05 24.91
CA GLN A 40 17.15 -6.16 26.04
C GLN A 40 18.18 -5.04 26.15
N ILE A 41 17.72 -3.89 26.63
CA ILE A 41 18.53 -2.74 26.99
C ILE A 41 18.15 -2.28 28.40
N VAL A 42 19.16 -2.04 29.23
CA VAL A 42 19.04 -1.51 30.58
C VAL A 42 19.58 -0.08 30.58
N ILE A 43 18.83 0.87 31.11
CA ILE A 43 19.22 2.28 31.20
C ILE A 43 19.13 2.81 32.63
N GLY A 44 20.16 3.54 33.08
CA GLY A 44 20.25 4.11 34.43
C GLY A 44 20.15 3.07 35.55
N ASP A 45 19.40 3.39 36.61
CA ASP A 45 19.21 2.55 37.80
C ASP A 45 18.27 1.34 37.56
N ARG A 46 18.60 0.51 36.56
CA ARG A 46 17.96 -0.78 36.21
C ARG A 46 16.63 -0.74 35.45
N ARG A 47 16.32 0.33 34.70
CA ARG A 47 15.13 0.33 33.81
C ARG A 47 15.40 -0.54 32.60
N THR A 48 14.69 -1.66 32.49
CA THR A 48 14.89 -2.65 31.42
C THR A 48 13.79 -2.55 30.38
N PHE A 49 14.17 -2.52 29.11
CA PHE A 49 13.27 -2.54 27.96
C PHE A 49 13.63 -3.71 27.04
N LYS A 50 12.62 -4.26 26.36
CA LYS A 50 12.77 -5.31 25.34
C LYS A 50 12.19 -4.83 24.02
N TYR A 51 12.90 -5.06 22.93
CA TYR A 51 12.50 -4.65 21.58
C TYR A 51 12.67 -5.81 20.60
N ASP A 52 12.31 -5.59 19.32
CA ASP A 52 12.47 -6.60 18.28
C ASP A 52 13.96 -6.81 17.96
N PHE A 53 14.77 -5.74 17.98
CA PHE A 53 16.22 -5.79 17.78
C PHE A 53 16.96 -4.82 18.73
N VAL A 54 18.10 -5.24 19.27
CA VAL A 54 18.99 -4.37 20.08
C VAL A 54 20.42 -4.48 19.60
N PHE A 55 20.92 -3.41 18.99
CA PHE A 55 22.26 -3.30 18.43
C PHE A 55 23.18 -2.49 19.35
N GLY A 56 24.38 -3.04 19.55
CA GLY A 56 25.38 -2.45 20.43
C GLY A 56 26.35 -1.50 19.74
N PRO A 57 27.23 -0.85 20.52
CA PRO A 57 28.27 0.05 19.99
C PRO A 57 29.21 -0.60 18.96
N LYS A 58 29.33 -1.92 18.95
CA LYS A 58 30.21 -2.67 18.03
C LYS A 58 29.49 -3.13 16.76
N THR A 59 28.17 -3.02 16.70
CA THR A 59 27.37 -3.46 15.54
C THR A 59 27.68 -2.59 14.33
N GLN A 60 28.05 -3.23 13.23
CA GLN A 60 28.37 -2.56 11.97
C GLN A 60 27.12 -2.20 11.16
N GLN A 61 27.27 -1.32 10.18
CA GLN A 61 26.17 -0.90 9.28
C GLN A 61 25.51 -2.09 8.58
N GLU A 62 26.33 -3.03 8.10
CA GLU A 62 25.89 -4.21 7.37
C GLU A 62 25.07 -5.15 8.25
N GLU A 63 25.56 -5.48 9.44
CA GLU A 63 24.87 -6.34 10.41
C GLU A 63 23.49 -5.78 10.79
N LEU A 64 23.40 -4.47 11.03
CA LEU A 64 22.14 -3.79 11.33
C LEU A 64 21.16 -3.89 10.16
N PHE A 65 21.65 -3.66 8.94
CA PHE A 65 20.85 -3.73 7.71
C PHE A 65 20.30 -5.15 7.49
N GLN A 66 21.18 -6.16 7.46
CA GLN A 66 20.81 -7.56 7.22
C GLN A 66 19.82 -8.09 8.26
N THR A 67 20.02 -7.73 9.53
CA THR A 67 19.20 -8.26 10.62
C THR A 67 17.82 -7.63 10.67
N SER A 68 17.70 -6.32 10.44
CA SER A 68 16.46 -5.57 10.70
C SER A 68 15.75 -5.04 9.46
N VAL A 69 16.48 -4.61 8.42
CA VAL A 69 15.90 -3.90 7.26
C VAL A 69 15.73 -4.83 6.07
N GLU A 70 16.72 -5.66 5.75
CA GLU A 70 16.65 -6.58 4.61
C GLU A 70 15.39 -7.48 4.62
N PRO A 71 14.95 -8.04 5.76
CA PRO A 71 13.69 -8.81 5.82
C PRO A 71 12.46 -7.96 5.46
N MET A 72 12.51 -6.64 5.65
CA MET A 72 11.42 -5.74 5.28
C MET A 72 11.32 -5.55 3.76
N LEU A 73 12.43 -5.65 3.02
CA LEU A 73 12.47 -5.43 1.57
C LEU A 73 11.67 -6.50 0.79
N SER A 74 11.59 -7.73 1.31
CA SER A 74 10.74 -8.78 0.74
C SER A 74 9.30 -8.30 0.50
N ASN A 75 8.75 -7.52 1.43
CA ASN A 75 7.39 -7.00 1.35
C ASN A 75 7.21 -5.98 0.22
N VAL A 76 8.26 -5.21 -0.09
CA VAL A 76 8.25 -4.26 -1.21
C VAL A 76 8.11 -5.01 -2.52
N PHE A 77 8.83 -6.13 -2.68
CA PHE A 77 8.75 -6.98 -3.86
C PHE A 77 7.38 -7.64 -4.03
N ASP A 78 6.66 -7.84 -2.93
CA ASP A 78 5.29 -8.35 -2.92
C ASP A 78 4.23 -7.27 -3.15
N GLY A 79 4.60 -5.99 -3.29
CA GLY A 79 3.69 -4.88 -3.54
C GLY A 79 3.15 -4.20 -2.27
N TYR A 80 3.79 -4.36 -1.10
CA TYR A 80 3.43 -3.63 0.11
C TYR A 80 4.28 -2.36 0.28
N ASN A 81 3.67 -1.30 0.81
CA ASN A 81 4.43 -0.14 1.25
C ASN A 81 5.28 -0.48 2.49
N VAL A 82 6.49 0.03 2.54
CA VAL A 82 7.43 -0.17 3.65
C VAL A 82 8.02 1.17 4.07
N THR A 83 8.10 1.38 5.38
CA THR A 83 8.73 2.57 5.95
C THR A 83 9.81 2.19 6.94
N VAL A 84 11.00 2.75 6.78
CA VAL A 84 12.11 2.67 7.74
C VAL A 84 12.41 4.09 8.20
N PHE A 85 12.26 4.37 9.49
CA PHE A 85 12.55 5.70 10.01
C PHE A 85 13.48 5.69 11.22
N ALA A 86 14.42 6.63 11.25
CA ALA A 86 15.36 6.82 12.34
C ALA A 86 14.86 7.93 13.29
N TYR A 87 14.94 7.66 14.60
CA TYR A 87 14.49 8.56 15.66
C TYR A 87 15.47 8.61 16.82
N GLY A 88 15.58 9.77 17.49
CA GLY A 88 16.44 9.98 18.66
C GLY A 88 17.01 11.39 18.71
N GLN A 89 17.74 11.71 19.77
CA GLN A 89 18.34 13.04 19.94
C GLN A 89 19.39 13.36 18.87
N THR A 90 19.74 14.64 18.73
CA THR A 90 20.86 15.09 17.91
C THR A 90 22.16 14.44 18.35
N GLY A 91 22.95 14.01 17.36
CA GLY A 91 24.20 13.29 17.59
C GLY A 91 24.04 11.85 18.08
N SER A 92 22.82 11.27 18.14
CA SER A 92 22.65 9.86 18.50
C SER A 92 22.97 8.87 17.37
N GLY A 93 23.08 9.35 16.12
CA GLY A 93 23.47 8.56 14.96
C GLY A 93 22.35 8.25 13.95
N LYS A 94 21.28 9.06 13.88
CA LYS A 94 20.18 8.90 12.92
C LYS A 94 20.64 8.94 11.46
N THR A 95 21.21 10.06 11.03
CA THR A 95 21.78 10.23 9.68
C THR A 95 22.90 9.23 9.40
N PHE A 96 23.78 8.95 10.38
CA PHE A 96 24.78 7.89 10.25
C PHE A 96 24.15 6.53 9.96
N THR A 97 23.00 6.22 10.56
CA THR A 97 22.27 4.97 10.30
C THR A 97 21.61 4.96 8.93
N MET A 98 21.00 6.06 8.51
CA MET A 98 20.27 6.14 7.25
C MET A 98 21.20 6.20 6.03
N THR A 99 22.22 7.07 6.05
CA THR A 99 23.09 7.31 4.88
C THR A 99 24.53 6.84 5.08
N GLY A 100 25.00 6.74 6.33
CA GLY A 100 26.43 6.53 6.65
C GLY A 100 27.15 7.79 7.13
N GLY A 101 26.43 8.91 7.30
CA GLY A 101 26.99 10.19 7.70
C GLY A 101 27.10 11.11 6.50
N ASN A 102 28.31 11.64 6.23
CA ASN A 102 28.53 12.41 5.02
C ASN A 102 28.72 11.47 3.82
N ILE A 103 27.63 11.20 3.10
CA ILE A 103 27.65 10.28 1.95
C ILE A 103 28.61 10.74 0.83
N LEU A 104 28.98 12.02 0.79
CA LEU A 104 29.93 12.57 -0.18
C LEU A 104 31.36 12.13 0.08
N SER A 105 31.69 11.66 1.31
CA SER A 105 33.08 11.39 1.73
C SER A 105 33.32 9.97 2.26
N ILE A 106 32.33 9.07 2.19
CA ILE A 106 32.43 7.69 2.70
C ILE A 106 32.52 6.67 1.57
N GLY A 107 33.23 5.57 1.82
CA GLY A 107 33.28 4.41 0.91
C GLY A 107 32.10 3.46 1.12
N GLU A 108 31.89 2.54 0.18
CA GLU A 108 30.74 1.60 0.19
C GLU A 108 30.60 0.79 1.48
N LYS A 109 31.72 0.43 2.12
CA LYS A 109 31.75 -0.31 3.38
C LYS A 109 31.03 0.43 4.53
N ASP A 110 31.01 1.76 4.48
CA ASP A 110 30.46 2.62 5.53
C ASP A 110 29.04 3.10 5.21
N TYR A 111 28.48 2.71 4.05
CA TYR A 111 27.12 3.03 3.66
C TYR A 111 26.11 2.61 4.72
N GLY A 112 25.15 3.50 4.97
CA GLY A 112 24.00 3.25 5.83
C GLY A 112 22.93 2.42 5.15
N ILE A 113 21.70 2.53 5.66
CA ILE A 113 20.55 1.75 5.20
C ILE A 113 20.16 2.07 3.75
N ILE A 114 20.07 3.35 3.37
CA ILE A 114 19.50 3.75 2.08
C ILE A 114 20.31 3.17 0.92
N PRO A 115 21.65 3.37 0.82
CA PRO A 115 22.41 2.83 -0.31
C PRO A 115 22.41 1.29 -0.35
N ARG A 116 22.41 0.63 0.82
CA ARG A 116 22.34 -0.84 0.91
C ARG A 116 20.99 -1.37 0.44
N ALA A 117 19.90 -0.75 0.87
CA ALA A 117 18.57 -1.13 0.45
C ALA A 117 18.36 -0.94 -1.05
N VAL A 118 18.85 0.17 -1.60
CA VAL A 118 18.86 0.43 -3.05
C VAL A 118 19.58 -0.69 -3.77
N LYS A 119 20.81 -1.02 -3.35
CA LYS A 119 21.58 -2.11 -3.94
C LYS A 119 20.79 -3.42 -3.93
N THR A 120 20.24 -3.82 -2.78
CA THR A 120 19.42 -5.04 -2.68
C THR A 120 18.19 -5.01 -3.56
N VAL A 121 17.51 -3.86 -3.67
CA VAL A 121 16.33 -3.70 -4.55
C VAL A 121 16.71 -3.90 -6.01
N PHE A 122 17.76 -3.24 -6.49
CA PHE A 122 18.25 -3.39 -7.87
C PHE A 122 18.74 -4.81 -8.13
N ASP A 123 19.58 -5.37 -7.25
CA ASP A 123 20.08 -6.74 -7.36
C ASP A 123 18.93 -7.76 -7.42
N THR A 124 17.86 -7.56 -6.64
CA THR A 124 16.72 -8.48 -6.64
C THR A 124 15.85 -8.33 -7.88
N LEU A 125 15.54 -7.09 -8.26
CA LEU A 125 14.56 -6.80 -9.32
C LEU A 125 15.16 -6.92 -10.73
N GLN A 126 16.42 -6.55 -10.94
CA GLN A 126 17.08 -6.71 -12.24
C GLN A 126 17.32 -8.19 -12.59
N ASN A 127 17.44 -9.06 -11.58
CA ASN A 127 17.59 -10.50 -11.77
C ASN A 127 16.26 -11.23 -12.09
N ARG A 128 15.11 -10.56 -11.96
CA ARG A 128 13.80 -11.13 -12.30
C ARG A 128 13.53 -11.03 -13.80
N LYS A 129 13.46 -12.18 -14.47
CA LYS A 129 13.15 -12.27 -15.91
C LYS A 129 11.65 -12.24 -16.21
N ASP A 130 10.81 -12.45 -15.20
CA ASP A 130 9.36 -12.55 -15.30
C ASP A 130 8.63 -11.23 -15.07
N CYS A 131 9.35 -10.12 -14.83
CA CYS A 131 8.71 -8.82 -14.65
C CYS A 131 9.46 -7.69 -15.36
N ARG A 132 8.72 -6.67 -15.80
CA ARG A 132 9.27 -5.36 -16.15
C ARG A 132 9.18 -4.48 -14.91
N VAL A 133 10.24 -3.76 -14.60
CA VAL A 133 10.34 -2.96 -13.37
C VAL A 133 10.64 -1.52 -13.73
N SER A 134 9.94 -0.59 -13.08
CA SER A 134 10.24 0.84 -13.10
C SER A 134 10.54 1.29 -11.67
N ILE A 135 11.62 2.04 -11.50
CA ILE A 135 12.03 2.60 -10.21
C ILE A 135 12.17 4.10 -10.38
N SER A 136 11.52 4.86 -9.52
CA SER A 136 11.72 6.30 -9.39
C SER A 136 12.01 6.69 -7.94
N ALA A 137 12.60 7.86 -7.75
CA ALA A 137 12.96 8.36 -6.43
C ALA A 137 12.52 9.82 -6.23
N SER A 138 12.12 10.14 -5.00
CA SER A 138 11.93 11.53 -4.54
C SER A 138 12.71 11.75 -3.24
N TYR A 139 13.14 12.99 -3.00
CA TYR A 139 13.83 13.34 -1.77
C TYR A 139 13.32 14.68 -1.25
N LEU A 140 12.61 14.63 -0.14
CA LEU A 140 11.96 15.80 0.45
C LEU A 140 12.57 16.12 1.81
N GLU A 141 12.65 17.41 2.10
CA GLU A 141 12.99 17.94 3.41
C GLU A 141 11.77 18.66 4.01
N ILE A 142 11.55 18.49 5.31
CA ILE A 142 10.57 19.25 6.08
C ILE A 142 11.34 20.08 7.09
N TYR A 143 11.38 21.38 6.86
CA TYR A 143 12.04 22.35 7.73
C TYR A 143 11.01 23.40 8.16
N LYS A 144 10.84 23.59 9.48
CA LYS A 144 9.85 24.51 10.05
C LYS A 144 8.41 24.29 9.55
N ASP A 145 8.04 23.04 9.32
CA ASP A 145 6.75 22.62 8.74
C ASP A 145 6.54 23.08 7.28
N ASP A 146 7.59 23.49 6.57
CA ASP A 146 7.59 23.70 5.12
C ASP A 146 8.30 22.55 4.41
N ILE A 147 7.78 22.17 3.25
CA ILE A 147 8.32 21.06 2.44
C ILE A 147 9.19 21.67 1.35
N ILE A 148 10.40 21.14 1.23
CA ILE A 148 11.40 21.54 0.26
C ILE A 148 11.75 20.29 -0.57
N ASP A 149 11.79 20.42 -1.88
CA ASP A 149 12.29 19.36 -2.75
C ASP A 149 13.82 19.45 -2.83
N LEU A 150 14.52 18.40 -2.39
CA LEU A 150 15.98 18.36 -2.38
C LEU A 150 16.57 18.00 -3.75
N LEU A 151 15.76 17.54 -4.70
CA LEU A 151 16.19 17.14 -6.05
C LEU A 151 15.85 18.22 -7.09
N ASP A 152 14.87 19.07 -6.83
CA ASP A 152 14.47 20.21 -7.66
C ASP A 152 14.41 21.51 -6.83
N VAL A 153 15.48 22.30 -6.86
CA VAL A 153 15.65 23.54 -6.05
C VAL A 153 14.91 24.75 -6.65
N ASN A 154 13.88 24.50 -7.47
CA ASN A 154 13.00 25.58 -7.92
C ASN A 154 12.09 26.02 -6.77
N ASP A 155 11.74 27.32 -6.71
CA ASP A 155 10.80 27.90 -5.72
C ASP A 155 9.33 27.47 -5.94
N LYS A 156 9.10 26.17 -6.17
CA LYS A 156 7.78 25.58 -6.30
C LYS A 156 7.18 25.40 -4.92
N VAL A 157 5.94 25.87 -4.76
CA VAL A 157 5.18 25.63 -3.54
C VAL A 157 4.69 24.18 -3.54
N LEU A 158 5.14 23.40 -2.55
CA LEU A 158 4.72 22.02 -2.34
C LEU A 158 3.56 21.96 -1.35
N ASP A 159 2.50 21.23 -1.72
CA ASP A 159 1.28 21.11 -0.92
C ASP A 159 0.96 19.65 -0.60
N VAL A 160 0.50 19.39 0.63
CA VAL A 160 0.14 18.04 1.09
C VAL A 160 -1.36 17.88 0.95
N ARG A 161 -1.79 16.91 0.16
CA ARG A 161 -3.22 16.59 -0.05
C ARG A 161 -3.49 15.12 0.18
N ASP A 162 -4.75 14.79 0.44
CA ASP A 162 -5.20 13.41 0.45
C ASP A 162 -5.85 13.13 -0.91
N ASP A 163 -5.54 11.98 -1.53
CA ASP A 163 -6.16 11.55 -2.78
C ASP A 163 -7.59 11.01 -2.55
N ALA A 164 -8.29 10.63 -3.62
CA ALA A 164 -9.66 10.10 -3.54
C ALA A 164 -9.78 8.78 -2.74
N ILE A 165 -8.68 8.06 -2.56
CA ILE A 165 -8.58 6.79 -1.84
C ILE A 165 -8.17 7.04 -0.37
N GLY A 166 -7.75 8.28 -0.04
CA GLY A 166 -7.35 8.72 1.29
C GLY A 166 -5.84 8.63 1.57
N ASN A 167 -5.02 8.32 0.55
CA ASN A 167 -3.56 8.33 0.67
C ASN A 167 -3.04 9.76 0.65
N THR A 168 -2.02 10.05 1.45
CA THR A 168 -1.41 11.38 1.46
C THR A 168 -0.37 11.51 0.35
N ILE A 169 -0.51 12.55 -0.47
CA ILE A 169 0.36 12.89 -1.61
C ILE A 169 0.93 14.30 -1.46
N VAL A 170 2.13 14.53 -2.01
CA VAL A 170 2.75 15.85 -2.10
C VAL A 170 2.64 16.32 -3.54
N ILE A 171 1.83 17.35 -3.77
CA ILE A 171 1.64 17.93 -5.10
C ILE A 171 2.84 18.83 -5.41
N GLY A 172 3.41 18.64 -6.60
CA GLY A 172 4.54 19.40 -7.10
C GLY A 172 5.91 18.82 -6.76
N ALA A 173 5.98 17.75 -5.95
CA ALA A 173 7.22 17.03 -5.67
C ALA A 173 7.76 16.38 -6.95
N SER A 174 9.06 16.51 -7.19
CA SER A 174 9.73 15.88 -8.32
C SER A 174 9.98 14.39 -8.06
N GLU A 175 9.78 13.59 -9.10
CA GLU A 175 10.10 12.16 -9.11
C GLU A 175 11.08 11.90 -10.25
N HIS A 176 12.20 11.27 -9.94
CA HIS A 176 13.29 11.03 -10.88
C HIS A 176 13.43 9.54 -11.15
N THR A 177 13.22 9.13 -12.40
CA THR A 177 13.41 7.74 -12.83
C THR A 177 14.87 7.32 -12.68
N CYS A 178 15.10 6.13 -12.13
CA CYS A 178 16.42 5.60 -11.82
C CYS A 178 16.64 4.27 -12.56
N HIS A 179 17.73 4.14 -13.30
CA HIS A 179 18.04 2.93 -14.09
C HIS A 179 19.14 2.08 -13.44
N SER A 180 19.90 2.66 -12.51
CA SER A 180 21.01 2.01 -11.81
C SER A 180 21.06 2.39 -10.33
N VAL A 181 21.84 1.62 -9.57
CA VAL A 181 22.19 1.96 -8.17
C VAL A 181 22.90 3.31 -8.10
N ASP A 182 23.79 3.59 -9.06
CA ASP A 182 24.56 4.84 -9.11
C ASP A 182 23.66 6.06 -9.29
N ASP A 183 22.59 5.97 -10.10
CA ASP A 183 21.62 7.06 -10.28
C ASP A 183 21.01 7.46 -8.93
N VAL A 184 20.55 6.48 -8.17
CA VAL A 184 19.92 6.71 -6.86
C VAL A 184 20.93 7.26 -5.85
N VAL A 185 22.15 6.71 -5.82
CA VAL A 185 23.23 7.22 -4.96
C VAL A 185 23.59 8.66 -5.33
N ASN A 186 23.60 9.02 -6.61
CA ASN A 186 23.83 10.38 -7.08
C ASN A 186 22.71 11.33 -6.68
N LEU A 187 21.44 10.91 -6.75
CA LEU A 187 20.32 11.69 -6.21
C LEU A 187 20.45 11.91 -4.70
N LEU A 188 20.84 10.87 -3.96
CA LEU A 188 21.07 10.95 -2.52
C LEU A 188 22.21 11.90 -2.19
N LYS A 189 23.32 11.87 -2.95
CA LYS A 189 24.44 12.82 -2.83
C LYS A 189 24.02 14.24 -3.16
N LYS A 190 23.29 14.46 -4.27
CA LYS A 190 22.76 15.76 -4.70
C LYS A 190 21.88 16.37 -3.61
N GLY A 191 20.86 15.65 -3.16
CA GLY A 191 19.96 16.16 -2.12
C GLY A 191 20.65 16.34 -0.78
N SER A 192 21.63 15.49 -0.43
CA SER A 192 22.45 15.69 0.77
C SER A 192 23.32 16.95 0.68
N ALA A 193 23.85 17.26 -0.50
CA ALA A 193 24.62 18.49 -0.73
C ALA A 193 23.73 19.73 -0.60
N VAL A 194 22.53 19.74 -1.21
CA VAL A 194 21.55 20.83 -1.08
C VAL A 194 21.19 21.06 0.38
N ARG A 195 20.84 19.98 1.09
CA ARG A 195 20.55 19.98 2.53
C ARG A 195 21.72 20.52 3.36
N HIS A 196 22.97 20.25 2.95
CA HIS A 196 24.16 20.77 3.65
C HIS A 196 24.49 22.22 3.29
N THR A 197 24.25 22.67 2.06
CA THR A 197 24.48 24.07 1.66
C THR A 197 23.53 25.04 2.35
N GLY A 198 22.27 24.62 2.62
CA GLY A 198 21.37 25.39 3.51
C GLY A 198 21.99 25.61 4.90
N ALA A 199 22.72 24.61 5.41
CA ALA A 199 23.29 24.63 6.75
C ALA A 199 24.41 25.67 6.91
N THR A 200 25.06 26.04 5.81
CA THR A 200 26.26 26.90 5.82
C THR A 200 26.01 28.36 6.20
N GLN A 201 24.75 28.81 6.30
CA GLN A 201 24.49 30.17 6.78
C GLN A 201 24.36 30.32 8.30
N MET A 202 24.04 29.28 9.10
CA MET A 202 24.10 29.49 10.56
C MET A 202 23.98 28.32 11.57
N ASN A 203 23.91 27.00 11.25
CA ASN A 203 23.97 25.90 12.25
C ASN A 203 24.01 24.49 11.59
N ASP A 204 24.34 23.43 12.34
CA ASP A 204 24.23 22.02 11.93
C ASP A 204 22.76 21.61 11.66
N GLU A 205 22.26 21.91 10.46
CA GLU A 205 20.84 21.86 10.06
C GLU A 205 20.25 20.45 9.97
N SER A 206 21.08 19.41 9.83
CA SER A 206 20.62 18.01 9.82
C SER A 206 19.85 17.61 11.08
N SER A 207 20.11 18.31 12.20
CA SER A 207 19.40 18.17 13.47
C SER A 207 18.02 18.82 13.52
N ARG A 208 17.71 19.72 12.57
CA ARG A 208 16.59 20.66 12.62
C ARG A 208 15.53 20.43 11.55
N SER A 209 15.75 19.49 10.65
CA SER A 209 14.81 19.14 9.59
C SER A 209 14.59 17.64 9.53
N HIS A 210 13.43 17.24 9.01
CA HIS A 210 13.13 15.85 8.67
C HIS A 210 13.45 15.63 7.21
N ALA A 211 14.12 14.54 6.85
CA ALA A 211 14.33 14.17 5.46
C ALA A 211 13.62 12.85 5.14
N ILE A 212 12.94 12.80 4.00
CA ILE A 212 12.18 11.65 3.52
C ILE A 212 12.67 11.32 2.12
N PHE A 213 13.44 10.23 2.00
CA PHE A 213 13.83 9.67 0.73
C PHE A 213 12.86 8.53 0.38
N THR A 214 12.20 8.61 -0.77
CA THR A 214 11.23 7.60 -1.20
C THR A 214 11.70 6.94 -2.47
N LEU A 215 11.66 5.60 -2.51
CA LEU A 215 11.71 4.82 -3.73
C LEU A 215 10.30 4.36 -4.09
N TYR A 216 9.88 4.63 -5.30
CA TYR A 216 8.67 4.08 -5.89
C TYR A 216 9.07 2.93 -6.80
N ILE A 217 8.46 1.78 -6.57
CA ILE A 217 8.77 0.55 -7.28
C ILE A 217 7.49 0.05 -7.92
N GLU A 218 7.49 0.03 -9.24
CA GLU A 218 6.41 -0.51 -10.05
C GLU A 218 6.88 -1.77 -10.75
N GLN A 219 6.10 -2.84 -10.65
CA GLN A 219 6.40 -4.12 -11.27
C GLN A 219 5.23 -4.53 -12.16
N ARG A 220 5.49 -4.78 -13.44
CA ARG A 220 4.57 -5.43 -14.38
C ARG A 220 5.02 -6.88 -14.55
N LEU A 221 4.34 -7.78 -13.87
CA LEU A 221 4.59 -9.22 -13.93
C LEU A 221 4.04 -9.74 -15.26
N ARG A 222 4.86 -10.46 -16.03
CA ARG A 222 4.43 -11.17 -17.23
C ARG A 222 3.89 -12.53 -16.83
N ASP A 223 2.68 -12.90 -17.28
CA ASP A 223 2.17 -14.23 -16.99
C ASP A 223 3.01 -15.32 -17.68
N LYS A 224 3.29 -16.39 -16.94
CA LYS A 224 4.08 -17.54 -17.45
C LYS A 224 3.23 -18.46 -18.32
N ASN A 225 1.91 -18.26 -18.34
CA ASN A 225 0.93 -19.11 -19.03
C ASN A 225 0.34 -18.49 -20.32
N SER A 226 0.87 -17.37 -20.83
CA SER A 226 0.34 -16.69 -22.03
C SER A 226 0.44 -17.45 -23.37
N ASN A 227 0.69 -18.76 -23.34
CA ASN A 227 0.37 -19.65 -24.47
C ASN A 227 -1.07 -20.18 -24.43
N SER A 228 -1.86 -19.92 -23.37
CA SER A 228 -3.31 -20.13 -23.45
C SER A 228 -3.92 -19.02 -24.31
N THR A 229 -4.00 -19.28 -25.61
CA THR A 229 -4.92 -18.56 -26.48
C THR A 229 -6.31 -18.83 -25.92
N ILE A 230 -6.86 -17.92 -25.11
CA ILE A 230 -8.28 -18.01 -24.77
C ILE A 230 -9.02 -17.70 -26.07
N VAL A 231 -9.42 -18.76 -26.76
CA VAL A 231 -10.30 -18.62 -27.91
C VAL A 231 -11.68 -18.26 -27.37
N GLN A 232 -11.97 -16.96 -27.27
CA GLN A 232 -13.32 -16.51 -26.96
C GLN A 232 -14.19 -16.81 -28.17
N ALA A 233 -15.23 -17.63 -27.98
CA ALA A 233 -16.26 -17.81 -28.98
C ALA A 233 -16.93 -16.46 -29.24
N SER A 234 -16.73 -15.91 -30.45
CA SER A 234 -17.53 -14.82 -30.97
C SER A 234 -18.95 -15.32 -31.27
N TYR A 235 -19.93 -14.43 -31.16
CA TYR A 235 -21.34 -14.72 -31.46
C TYR A 235 -21.62 -15.11 -32.92
N ASP A 236 -20.61 -15.11 -33.79
CA ASP A 236 -20.71 -15.29 -35.25
C ASP A 236 -19.92 -16.51 -35.78
N GLY A 237 -19.45 -17.40 -34.90
CA GLY A 237 -18.82 -18.68 -35.30
C GLY A 237 -17.46 -18.57 -36.01
N LEU A 238 -16.98 -17.38 -36.34
CA LEU A 238 -15.66 -17.14 -36.90
C LEU A 238 -14.64 -17.00 -35.77
N MET A 239 -13.83 -18.05 -35.59
CA MET A 239 -12.67 -18.03 -34.71
C MET A 239 -11.64 -17.01 -35.21
N GLN A 240 -11.49 -15.90 -34.49
CA GLN A 240 -10.33 -15.02 -34.66
C GLN A 240 -9.39 -15.21 -33.47
N PRO A 241 -8.10 -15.52 -33.71
CA PRO A 241 -7.10 -15.55 -32.65
C PRO A 241 -6.78 -14.11 -32.24
N MET A 242 -7.39 -13.65 -31.15
CA MET A 242 -6.92 -12.44 -30.47
C MET A 242 -5.85 -12.86 -29.46
N LYS A 243 -4.59 -12.43 -29.64
CA LYS A 243 -3.54 -12.62 -28.63
C LYS A 243 -4.00 -11.93 -27.34
N SER A 244 -4.07 -12.66 -26.23
CA SER A 244 -4.31 -12.09 -24.91
C SER A 244 -3.11 -11.24 -24.51
N THR A 245 -3.13 -9.95 -24.87
CA THR A 245 -2.20 -8.93 -24.35
C THR A 245 -2.48 -8.57 -22.87
N PHE A 246 -3.38 -9.27 -22.20
CA PHE A 246 -4.05 -8.83 -20.98
C PHE A 246 -3.62 -9.55 -19.69
N ASP A 247 -2.51 -10.28 -19.73
CA ASP A 247 -2.03 -11.10 -18.60
C ASP A 247 -0.79 -10.46 -17.93
N GLU A 248 -0.81 -9.12 -17.75
CA GLU A 248 0.21 -8.43 -16.96
C GLU A 248 -0.38 -7.98 -15.63
N SER A 249 0.03 -8.63 -14.52
CA SER A 249 -0.36 -8.17 -13.19
C SER A 249 0.59 -7.06 -12.73
N TYR A 250 0.03 -5.94 -12.27
CA TYR A 250 0.79 -4.77 -11.84
C TYR A 250 0.84 -4.70 -10.31
N LEU A 251 2.04 -4.49 -9.77
CA LEU A 251 2.29 -4.23 -8.36
C LEU A 251 2.94 -2.86 -8.21
N SER A 252 2.55 -2.12 -7.17
CA SER A 252 3.20 -0.88 -6.77
C SER A 252 3.60 -0.93 -5.29
N ALA A 253 4.77 -0.39 -4.96
CA ALA A 253 5.20 -0.26 -3.59
C ALA A 253 5.98 1.05 -3.39
N LYS A 254 5.74 1.69 -2.25
CA LYS A 254 6.54 2.81 -1.76
C LYS A 254 7.47 2.33 -0.67
N LEU A 255 8.75 2.63 -0.81
CA LEU A 255 9.77 2.39 0.23
C LEU A 255 10.27 3.73 0.75
N HIS A 256 9.80 4.11 1.95
CA HIS A 256 10.16 5.36 2.60
C HIS A 256 11.33 5.17 3.56
N PHE A 257 12.32 6.03 3.43
CA PHE A 257 13.45 6.17 4.34
C PHE A 257 13.42 7.54 4.98
N VAL A 258 13.22 7.58 6.30
CA VAL A 258 12.96 8.84 7.00
C VAL A 258 14.04 9.08 8.05
N ASP A 259 14.74 10.20 7.92
CA ASP A 259 15.72 10.72 8.89
C ASP A 259 15.07 11.90 9.64
N LEU A 260 14.56 11.65 10.85
CA LEU A 260 13.88 12.69 11.61
C LEU A 260 14.86 13.69 12.22
N ALA A 261 14.38 14.89 12.53
CA ALA A 261 15.08 15.86 13.37
C ALA A 261 15.40 15.32 14.77
N GLY A 262 16.27 16.02 15.50
CA GLY A 262 16.63 15.71 16.89
C GLY A 262 15.44 15.79 17.84
N SER A 263 15.25 14.76 18.68
CA SER A 263 14.17 14.70 19.68
C SER A 263 14.45 15.43 21.00
N GLU A 264 15.60 16.10 21.12
CA GLU A 264 15.99 16.79 22.34
C GLU A 264 15.07 17.97 22.67
N ARG A 265 14.90 18.21 23.97
CA ARG A 265 14.09 19.34 24.44
C ARG A 265 14.82 20.66 24.19
N VAL A 266 14.05 21.67 23.74
CA VAL A 266 14.55 23.05 23.55
C VAL A 266 15.27 23.60 24.79
N ALA A 267 14.86 23.20 25.99
CA ALA A 267 15.50 23.64 27.24
C ALA A 267 17.00 23.26 27.34
N ARG A 268 17.47 22.22 26.63
CA ARG A 268 18.88 21.80 26.61
C ARG A 268 19.74 22.59 25.63
N THR A 269 19.16 23.31 24.67
CA THR A 269 19.95 23.95 23.60
C THR A 269 20.52 25.31 24.02
N HIS A 270 20.16 25.82 25.21
CA HIS A 270 20.55 27.16 25.71
C HIS A 270 20.24 28.30 24.71
N ASN A 271 19.34 28.06 23.74
CA ASN A 271 18.98 29.02 22.71
C ASN A 271 18.12 30.14 23.31
N THR A 272 18.41 31.40 22.94
CA THR A 272 17.64 32.60 23.33
C THR A 272 17.14 33.36 22.09
N GLY A 273 16.13 34.21 22.27
CA GLY A 273 15.60 35.07 21.19
C GLY A 273 14.97 34.30 20.02
N GLU A 274 15.28 34.70 18.78
CA GLU A 274 14.73 34.07 17.56
C GLU A 274 15.09 32.58 17.44
N ARG A 275 16.29 32.19 17.89
CA ARG A 275 16.73 30.77 17.89
C ARG A 275 15.89 29.90 18.81
N PHE A 276 15.33 30.47 19.89
CA PHE A 276 14.40 29.76 20.77
C PHE A 276 13.07 29.51 20.06
N GLN A 277 12.52 30.54 19.39
CA GLN A 277 11.29 30.40 18.60
C GLN A 277 11.45 29.40 17.44
N GLU A 278 12.62 29.42 16.79
CA GLU A 278 13.00 28.44 15.76
C GLU A 278 12.97 27.01 16.32
N SER A 279 13.61 26.80 17.48
CA SER A 279 13.69 25.49 18.14
C SER A 279 12.31 24.95 18.55
N ILE A 280 11.36 25.84 18.88
CA ILE A 280 9.96 25.47 19.12
C ILE A 280 9.29 25.00 17.84
N ARG A 281 9.46 25.73 16.73
CA ARG A 281 8.86 25.37 15.43
C ARG A 281 9.44 24.08 14.86
N ILE A 282 10.71 23.78 15.11
CA ILE A 282 11.32 22.51 14.73
C ILE A 282 10.72 21.35 15.55
N ASN A 283 10.55 21.57 16.85
CA ASN A 283 10.01 20.55 17.74
C ASN A 283 8.50 20.35 17.63
N SER A 284 7.76 21.24 16.96
CA SER A 284 6.31 21.08 16.76
C SER A 284 5.99 19.80 15.98
N GLY A 285 6.78 19.48 14.94
CA GLY A 285 6.62 18.25 14.15
C GLY A 285 6.84 16.98 14.98
N LEU A 286 7.88 16.96 15.83
CA LEU A 286 8.14 15.82 16.73
C LEU A 286 7.12 15.71 17.86
N LEU A 287 6.60 16.83 18.36
CA LEU A 287 5.52 16.85 19.34
C LEU A 287 4.24 16.27 18.75
N ALA A 288 3.85 16.71 17.55
CA ALA A 288 2.71 16.18 16.81
C ALA A 288 2.87 14.68 16.57
N LEU A 289 4.06 14.24 16.13
CA LEU A 289 4.36 12.81 15.96
C LEU A 289 4.22 12.04 17.27
N GLY A 290 4.67 12.62 18.39
CA GLY A 290 4.47 12.04 19.73
C GLY A 290 3.01 11.92 20.15
N ASN A 291 2.17 12.88 19.77
CA ASN A 291 0.72 12.83 20.01
C ASN A 291 0.06 11.71 19.20
N VAL A 292 0.41 11.59 17.92
CA VAL A 292 -0.05 10.50 17.03
C VAL A 292 0.34 9.14 17.59
N VAL A 293 1.62 8.93 17.95
CA VAL A 293 2.09 7.66 18.53
C VAL A 293 1.36 7.36 19.86
N SER A 294 1.11 8.36 20.69
CA SER A 294 0.38 8.19 21.95
C SER A 294 -1.08 7.82 21.74
N ALA A 295 -1.73 8.39 20.72
CA ALA A 295 -3.12 8.09 20.40
C ALA A 295 -3.27 6.69 19.79
N LEU A 296 -2.32 6.26 18.95
CA LEU A 296 -2.34 4.96 18.29
C LEU A 296 -1.92 3.79 19.20
N SER A 297 -1.05 4.05 20.19
CA SER A 297 -0.55 3.02 21.11
C SER A 297 -1.55 2.66 22.22
N ASP A 298 -2.53 3.52 22.51
CA ASP A 298 -3.57 3.26 23.51
C ASP A 298 -4.82 2.66 22.83
N PRO A 299 -5.18 1.39 23.10
CA PRO A 299 -6.35 0.76 22.50
C PRO A 299 -7.66 1.50 22.73
N LYS A 300 -7.81 2.19 23.88
CA LYS A 300 -9.03 2.95 24.20
C LYS A 300 -9.15 4.20 23.34
N LYS A 301 -8.03 4.89 23.11
CA LYS A 301 -7.99 6.07 22.23
C LYS A 301 -8.11 5.69 20.76
N ARG A 302 -7.52 4.55 20.36
CA ARG A 302 -7.58 4.04 18.99
C ARG A 302 -9.00 3.68 18.54
N ALA A 303 -9.82 3.11 19.42
CA ALA A 303 -11.14 2.57 19.06
C ALA A 303 -12.25 3.62 18.85
N GLY A 304 -12.04 4.88 19.27
CA GLY A 304 -13.06 5.94 19.15
C GLY A 304 -12.55 7.38 19.21
N GLY A 305 -11.24 7.60 19.23
CA GLY A 305 -10.63 8.92 19.28
C GLY A 305 -10.08 9.36 17.91
N HIS A 306 -10.19 10.65 17.62
CA HIS A 306 -9.54 11.27 16.47
C HIS A 306 -8.01 11.22 16.62
N ILE A 307 -7.32 10.72 15.59
CA ILE A 307 -5.85 10.72 15.54
C ILE A 307 -5.37 12.02 14.87
N PRO A 308 -4.54 12.83 15.54
CA PRO A 308 -4.21 14.19 15.09
C PRO A 308 -3.10 14.22 14.03
N TYR A 309 -3.28 13.51 12.90
CA TYR A 309 -2.29 13.52 11.81
C TYR A 309 -2.13 14.90 11.18
N ARG A 310 -3.13 15.78 11.29
CA ARG A 310 -3.15 17.11 10.65
C ARG A 310 -2.35 18.17 11.41
N ASP A 311 -1.86 17.88 12.61
CA ASP A 311 -1.13 18.83 13.45
C ASP A 311 0.24 19.25 12.87
N SER A 312 0.80 18.46 11.94
CA SER A 312 2.05 18.79 11.23
C SER A 312 2.11 18.11 9.86
N LYS A 313 2.89 18.64 8.92
CA LYS A 313 3.09 18.01 7.61
C LYS A 313 3.78 16.65 7.73
N ILE A 314 4.74 16.50 8.68
CA ILE A 314 5.42 15.20 8.90
C ILE A 314 4.45 14.11 9.34
N THR A 315 3.49 14.40 10.22
CA THR A 315 2.49 13.41 10.65
C THR A 315 1.51 13.05 9.54
N ARG A 316 1.21 13.98 8.62
CA ARG A 316 0.41 13.67 7.42
C ARG A 316 1.17 12.75 6.47
N LEU A 317 2.45 13.03 6.22
CA LEU A 317 3.28 12.18 5.35
C LEU A 317 3.56 10.80 5.94
N LEU A 318 3.58 10.69 7.27
CA LEU A 318 3.73 9.41 7.98
C LEU A 318 2.40 8.74 8.35
N LYS A 319 1.26 9.26 7.88
CA LYS A 319 -0.08 8.72 8.19
C LYS A 319 -0.18 7.24 7.82
N ASP A 320 0.30 6.87 6.64
CA ASP A 320 0.28 5.48 6.18
C ASP A 320 1.28 4.61 6.96
N SER A 321 2.39 5.22 7.38
CA SER A 321 3.47 4.57 8.12
C SER A 321 3.09 4.24 9.57
N LEU A 322 2.20 5.02 10.19
CA LEU A 322 1.82 4.88 11.60
C LEU A 322 0.31 4.71 11.69
N GLY A 323 -0.16 3.47 11.76
CA GLY A 323 -1.59 3.11 11.86
C GLY A 323 -2.30 2.89 10.52
N GLY A 324 -1.60 3.04 9.38
CA GLY A 324 -2.18 2.94 8.04
C GLY A 324 -1.63 1.78 7.18
N ASN A 325 -1.59 2.02 5.86
CA ASN A 325 -1.19 1.05 4.83
C ASN A 325 0.34 1.04 4.61
N ALA A 326 1.09 0.54 5.58
CA ALA A 326 2.52 0.25 5.42
C ALA A 326 3.04 -0.76 6.45
N LYS A 327 4.10 -1.49 6.12
CA LYS A 327 4.90 -2.25 7.08
C LYS A 327 6.06 -1.38 7.56
N THR A 328 6.07 -1.08 8.86
CA THR A 328 6.96 -0.03 9.40
C THR A 328 7.98 -0.58 10.38
N LEU A 329 9.22 -0.13 10.23
CA LEU A 329 10.34 -0.34 11.15
C LEU A 329 10.84 1.02 11.67
N MET A 330 10.81 1.17 12.99
CA MET A 330 11.42 2.30 13.69
C MET A 330 12.82 1.92 14.18
N ILE A 331 13.82 2.74 13.88
CA ILE A 331 15.18 2.60 14.38
C ILE A 331 15.46 3.73 15.37
N THR A 332 15.56 3.38 16.65
CA THR A 332 15.81 4.34 17.73
C THR A 332 17.29 4.41 18.02
N CYS A 333 17.92 5.53 17.66
CA CYS A 333 19.34 5.80 17.88
C CYS A 333 19.54 6.41 19.28
N VAL A 334 20.43 5.81 20.08
CA VAL A 334 20.63 6.12 21.50
C VAL A 334 22.10 6.47 21.79
N SER A 335 22.32 7.51 22.59
CA SER A 335 23.63 7.87 23.13
C SER A 335 23.95 6.99 24.34
N PRO A 336 25.17 6.42 24.45
CA PRO A 336 25.56 5.70 25.66
C PRO A 336 25.93 6.62 26.82
N CYS A 337 26.02 7.94 26.61
CA CYS A 337 26.57 8.90 27.57
C CYS A 337 25.62 9.22 28.74
N ILE A 338 26.14 9.29 29.96
CA ILE A 338 25.35 9.63 31.16
C ILE A 338 24.72 11.02 31.11
N VAL A 339 25.35 12.00 30.46
CA VAL A 339 24.78 13.35 30.25
C VAL A 339 23.51 13.32 29.40
N ASP A 340 23.35 12.26 28.59
CA ASP A 340 22.22 12.05 27.70
C ASP A 340 21.20 11.05 28.26
N LEU A 341 21.29 10.69 29.55
CA LEU A 341 20.44 9.69 30.19
C LEU A 341 18.94 9.96 29.97
N ASP A 342 18.50 11.19 30.23
CA ASP A 342 17.08 11.54 30.15
C ASP A 342 16.53 11.49 28.71
N GLU A 343 17.31 11.96 27.75
CA GLU A 343 16.93 11.94 26.33
C GLU A 343 16.94 10.51 25.78
N SER A 344 17.95 9.72 26.14
CA SER A 344 18.03 8.30 25.82
C SER A 344 16.85 7.52 26.39
N LEU A 345 16.47 7.80 27.64
CA LEU A 345 15.31 7.20 28.28
C LEU A 345 13.99 7.61 27.60
N ASN A 346 13.84 8.88 27.25
CA ASN A 346 12.66 9.37 26.54
C ASN A 346 12.53 8.70 25.16
N ALA A 347 13.64 8.53 24.44
CA ALA A 347 13.67 7.83 23.17
C ALA A 347 13.24 6.36 23.32
N LEU A 348 13.74 5.66 24.33
CA LEU A 348 13.33 4.27 24.62
C LEU A 348 11.84 4.17 24.98
N LYS A 349 11.32 5.07 25.82
CA LYS A 349 9.87 5.13 26.14
C LYS A 349 9.01 5.40 24.90
N TYR A 350 9.47 6.28 24.02
CA TYR A 350 8.82 6.57 22.75
C TYR A 350 8.78 5.32 21.87
N ALA A 351 9.93 4.67 21.69
CA ALA A 351 10.06 3.44 20.92
C ALA A 351 9.15 2.33 21.46
N HIS A 352 9.03 2.21 22.78
CA HIS A 352 8.13 1.24 23.40
C HIS A 352 6.66 1.52 23.04
N ARG A 353 6.21 2.78 23.08
CA ARG A 353 4.86 3.17 22.63
C ARG A 353 4.65 2.90 21.14
N ALA A 354 5.61 3.28 20.29
CA ALA A 354 5.56 3.04 18.86
C ALA A 354 5.40 1.54 18.54
N SER A 355 6.07 0.67 19.30
CA SER A 355 5.93 -0.78 19.16
C SER A 355 4.50 -1.29 19.39
N GLN A 356 3.61 -0.55 20.06
CA GLN A 356 2.22 -0.99 20.27
C GLN A 356 1.28 -0.61 19.12
N ILE A 357 1.76 0.15 18.14
CA ILE A 357 0.99 0.55 16.97
C ILE A 357 0.80 -0.66 16.05
N ARG A 358 -0.42 -0.80 15.53
CA ARG A 358 -0.78 -1.83 14.56
C ARG A 358 -1.22 -1.17 13.26
N ASN A 359 -0.49 -1.48 12.19
CA ASN A 359 -0.77 -1.07 10.83
C ASN A 359 -1.62 -2.13 10.12
N LYS A 360 -2.27 -1.72 9.04
CA LYS A 360 -3.06 -2.59 8.16
C LYS A 360 -2.50 -2.49 6.75
N PRO A 361 -1.35 -3.14 6.49
CA PRO A 361 -0.73 -3.11 5.16
C PRO A 361 -1.58 -3.91 4.17
N ILE A 362 -1.89 -3.28 3.05
CA ILE A 362 -2.64 -3.81 1.92
C ILE A 362 -1.67 -3.95 0.76
N LYS A 363 -1.77 -5.04 0.00
CA LYS A 363 -0.98 -5.22 -1.21
C LYS A 363 -1.49 -4.27 -2.30
N ASN A 364 -0.65 -3.36 -2.77
CA ASN A 364 -1.05 -2.43 -3.83
C ASN A 364 -0.93 -3.10 -5.20
N VAL A 365 -2.07 -3.51 -5.72
CA VAL A 365 -2.28 -3.99 -7.09
C VAL A 365 -2.99 -2.91 -7.90
N ASP A 366 -2.87 -2.94 -9.22
CA ASP A 366 -3.58 -1.98 -10.08
C ASP A 366 -5.11 -2.07 -9.87
N PRO A 367 -5.80 -0.99 -9.47
CA PRO A 367 -7.26 -0.97 -9.32
C PRO A 367 -7.99 -1.39 -10.61
N ASN A 368 -7.38 -1.11 -11.76
CA ASN A 368 -7.90 -1.45 -13.08
C ASN A 368 -7.77 -2.94 -13.40
N ALA A 369 -6.71 -3.60 -12.94
CA ALA A 369 -6.56 -5.04 -13.01
C ALA A 369 -7.50 -5.73 -12.03
N GLN A 370 -7.69 -5.16 -10.84
CA GLN A 370 -8.64 -5.67 -9.85
C GLN A 370 -10.09 -5.60 -10.34
N ARG A 371 -10.52 -4.45 -10.88
CA ARG A 371 -11.84 -4.32 -11.52
C ARG A 371 -12.02 -5.30 -12.67
N PHE A 372 -10.98 -5.52 -13.48
CA PHE A 372 -11.04 -6.50 -14.56
C PHE A 372 -11.17 -7.94 -14.05
N ILE A 373 -10.42 -8.33 -13.01
CA ILE A 373 -10.55 -9.65 -12.36
C ILE A 373 -11.95 -9.83 -11.76
N GLU A 374 -12.46 -8.80 -11.08
CA GLU A 374 -13.82 -8.78 -10.52
C GLU A 374 -14.85 -8.96 -11.64
N MET A 375 -14.77 -8.16 -12.72
CA MET A 375 -15.64 -8.29 -13.89
C MET A 375 -15.53 -9.66 -14.59
N GLN A 376 -14.33 -10.24 -14.73
CA GLN A 376 -14.16 -11.57 -15.33
C GLN A 376 -14.75 -12.67 -14.44
N SER A 377 -14.60 -12.56 -13.13
CA SER A 377 -15.21 -13.49 -12.18
C SER A 377 -16.74 -13.41 -12.22
N GLU A 378 -17.28 -12.20 -12.37
CA GLU A 378 -18.72 -11.97 -12.52
C GLU A 378 -19.23 -12.50 -13.86
N ILE A 379 -18.52 -12.27 -14.98
CA ILE A 379 -18.84 -12.86 -16.29
C ILE A 379 -18.83 -14.39 -16.22
N THR A 380 -17.85 -14.99 -15.55
CA THR A 380 -17.73 -16.44 -15.41
C THR A 380 -18.89 -16.99 -14.59
N TYR A 381 -19.18 -16.37 -13.44
CA TYR A 381 -20.32 -16.72 -12.59
C TYR A 381 -21.66 -16.61 -13.33
N LEU A 382 -21.88 -15.51 -14.06
CA LEU A 382 -23.10 -15.30 -14.84
C LEU A 382 -23.23 -16.33 -15.98
N ARG A 383 -22.13 -16.71 -16.63
CA ARG A 383 -22.12 -17.77 -17.65
C ARG A 383 -22.43 -19.14 -17.07
N GLU A 384 -21.82 -19.50 -15.94
CA GLU A 384 -22.10 -20.77 -15.25
C GLU A 384 -23.56 -20.84 -14.78
N GLU A 385 -24.10 -19.75 -14.25
CA GLU A 385 -25.50 -19.69 -13.82
C GLU A 385 -26.48 -19.73 -15.01
N LEU A 386 -26.17 -19.06 -16.13
CA LEU A 386 -26.93 -19.17 -17.37
C LEU A 386 -26.89 -20.58 -17.94
N GLU A 387 -25.73 -21.24 -17.92
CA GLU A 387 -25.59 -22.61 -18.41
C GLU A 387 -26.32 -23.61 -17.50
N ARG A 388 -26.30 -23.38 -16.19
CA ARG A 388 -27.09 -24.13 -15.21
C ARG A 388 -28.59 -23.97 -15.46
N GLN A 389 -29.07 -22.75 -15.73
CA GLN A 389 -30.49 -22.51 -16.04
C GLN A 389 -30.88 -23.06 -17.42
N ARG A 390 -30.03 -22.94 -18.43
CA ARG A 390 -30.23 -23.55 -19.76
C ARG A 390 -30.24 -25.08 -19.70
N THR A 391 -29.39 -25.71 -18.88
CA THR A 391 -29.45 -27.16 -18.68
C THR A 391 -30.69 -27.59 -17.89
N MET A 392 -31.23 -26.76 -16.99
CA MET A 392 -32.54 -27.01 -16.37
C MET A 392 -33.69 -26.88 -17.37
N LEU A 393 -33.68 -25.85 -18.22
CA LEU A 393 -34.66 -25.66 -19.31
C LEU A 393 -34.56 -26.77 -20.36
N SER A 394 -33.36 -27.23 -20.71
CA SER A 394 -33.14 -28.30 -21.69
C SER A 394 -33.46 -29.69 -21.13
N ARG A 395 -33.25 -29.93 -19.82
CA ARG A 395 -33.73 -31.15 -19.14
C ARG A 395 -35.25 -31.22 -19.07
N ASN A 396 -35.95 -30.09 -18.98
CA ASN A 396 -37.40 -30.05 -19.04
C ASN A 396 -37.93 -30.07 -20.49
N GLY A 397 -37.24 -29.45 -21.45
CA GLY A 397 -37.61 -29.43 -22.87
C GLY A 397 -37.34 -30.73 -23.64
N GLN A 398 -36.32 -31.51 -23.28
CA GLN A 398 -36.03 -32.82 -23.92
C GLN A 398 -36.77 -34.00 -23.27
N SER A 399 -37.62 -33.75 -22.25
CA SER A 399 -38.43 -34.78 -21.60
C SER A 399 -39.86 -34.89 -22.15
N VAL A 400 -40.15 -34.35 -23.35
CA VAL A 400 -41.49 -34.40 -23.94
C VAL A 400 -41.76 -35.69 -24.74
N ASN A 401 -40.76 -36.32 -25.35
CA ASN A 401 -41.02 -37.50 -26.21
C ASN A 401 -40.51 -38.86 -25.71
N THR A 402 -39.61 -38.95 -24.72
CA THR A 402 -38.99 -40.25 -24.33
C THR A 402 -39.08 -40.59 -22.85
N ARG A 403 -39.78 -39.79 -22.03
CA ARG A 403 -39.92 -40.00 -20.58
C ARG A 403 -41.37 -40.13 -20.10
N ARG A 404 -42.28 -40.58 -20.98
CA ARG A 404 -43.66 -40.95 -20.59
C ARG A 404 -43.74 -42.18 -19.68
N SER A 405 -42.67 -42.94 -19.48
CA SER A 405 -42.74 -44.21 -18.75
C SER A 405 -42.04 -44.26 -17.38
N ASN A 406 -41.08 -43.40 -17.04
CA ASN A 406 -40.18 -43.67 -15.89
C ASN A 406 -39.96 -42.52 -14.87
N ILE A 407 -40.77 -41.45 -14.85
CA ILE A 407 -40.80 -40.45 -13.74
C ILE A 407 -42.16 -40.47 -13.04
N THR A 408 -42.67 -41.66 -12.73
CA THR A 408 -43.89 -41.83 -11.94
C THR A 408 -43.71 -41.64 -10.43
N PRO A 409 -42.60 -41.98 -9.72
CA PRO A 409 -42.67 -42.05 -8.26
C PRO A 409 -42.74 -40.69 -7.54
N ARG A 410 -42.06 -39.66 -8.06
CA ARG A 410 -41.93 -38.36 -7.37
C ARG A 410 -43.06 -37.38 -7.73
N ASN A 411 -43.57 -37.47 -8.96
CA ASN A 411 -44.76 -36.71 -9.36
C ASN A 411 -46.06 -37.38 -8.87
N ASP A 412 -46.10 -38.70 -8.68
CA ASP A 412 -47.24 -39.36 -8.03
C ASP A 412 -47.33 -39.02 -6.54
N HIS A 413 -46.21 -38.82 -5.84
CA HIS A 413 -46.26 -38.43 -4.44
C HIS A 413 -46.82 -37.01 -4.26
N SER A 414 -46.33 -36.05 -5.03
CA SER A 414 -46.86 -34.68 -5.03
C SER A 414 -48.30 -34.61 -5.53
N ARG A 415 -48.67 -35.37 -6.57
CA ARG A 415 -50.07 -35.49 -7.02
C ARG A 415 -50.95 -36.14 -5.98
N ARG A 416 -50.49 -37.20 -5.29
CA ARG A 416 -51.25 -37.82 -4.19
C ARG A 416 -51.42 -36.86 -3.02
N LEU A 417 -50.41 -36.09 -2.66
CA LEU A 417 -50.51 -35.08 -1.59
C LEU A 417 -51.49 -33.97 -1.96
N ILE A 418 -51.45 -33.46 -3.20
CA ILE A 418 -52.41 -32.45 -3.69
C ILE A 418 -53.81 -33.03 -3.80
N GLN A 419 -53.97 -34.27 -4.28
CA GLN A 419 -55.26 -34.96 -4.35
C GLN A 419 -55.83 -35.23 -2.95
N THR A 420 -54.99 -35.65 -2.01
CA THR A 420 -55.39 -35.89 -0.60
C THR A 420 -55.78 -34.59 0.08
N ALA A 421 -55.02 -33.51 -0.14
CA ALA A 421 -55.38 -32.18 0.33
C ALA A 421 -56.71 -31.71 -0.27
N TYR A 422 -56.90 -31.86 -1.59
CA TYR A 422 -58.14 -31.52 -2.27
C TYR A 422 -59.35 -32.31 -1.72
N THR A 423 -59.20 -33.62 -1.48
CA THR A 423 -60.25 -34.45 -0.89
C THR A 423 -60.54 -34.07 0.57
N CYS A 424 -59.52 -33.80 1.38
CA CYS A 424 -59.72 -33.27 2.75
C CYS A 424 -60.42 -31.92 2.75
N PHE A 425 -60.09 -31.03 1.81
CA PHE A 425 -60.74 -29.72 1.70
C PHE A 425 -62.19 -29.81 1.20
N GLN A 426 -62.50 -30.72 0.27
CA GLN A 426 -63.89 -31.02 -0.11
C GLN A 426 -64.70 -31.51 1.08
N GLN A 427 -64.16 -32.46 1.86
CA GLN A 427 -64.83 -32.98 3.06
C GLN A 427 -65.03 -31.91 4.14
N LEU A 428 -64.05 -31.01 4.31
CA LEU A 428 -64.17 -29.86 5.20
C LEU A 428 -65.20 -28.84 4.71
N ASN A 429 -65.35 -28.65 3.40
CA ASN A 429 -66.35 -27.75 2.82
C ASN A 429 -67.79 -28.30 2.93
N GLU A 430 -67.94 -29.63 2.97
CA GLU A 430 -69.22 -30.31 3.23
C GLU A 430 -69.59 -30.32 4.72
N CYS A 431 -68.61 -30.25 5.63
CA CYS A 431 -68.85 -30.04 7.05
C CYS A 431 -69.18 -28.56 7.27
N ASN A 432 -70.42 -28.26 7.67
CA ASN A 432 -70.96 -26.90 7.76
C ASN A 432 -70.38 -26.03 8.90
N GLU A 433 -69.13 -26.24 9.29
CA GLU A 433 -68.43 -25.63 10.42
C GLU A 433 -67.44 -24.51 10.02
N LEU A 434 -67.22 -24.29 8.73
CA LEU A 434 -66.33 -23.23 8.22
C LEU A 434 -67.07 -21.89 8.06
N ASN A 435 -66.39 -20.79 8.40
CA ASN A 435 -66.90 -19.44 8.18
C ASN A 435 -66.71 -19.00 6.70
N ASP A 436 -67.47 -17.99 6.26
CA ASP A 436 -67.56 -17.62 4.84
C ASP A 436 -66.22 -17.19 4.23
N GLU A 437 -65.35 -16.57 5.03
CA GLU A 437 -64.00 -16.16 4.60
C GLU A 437 -63.08 -17.37 4.34
N GLN A 438 -63.16 -18.41 5.17
CA GLN A 438 -62.45 -19.67 4.95
C GLN A 438 -62.96 -20.40 3.72
N LYS A 439 -64.28 -20.40 3.48
CA LYS A 439 -64.88 -21.00 2.28
C LYS A 439 -64.39 -20.32 1.01
N GLN A 440 -64.31 -18.98 1.03
CA GLN A 440 -63.83 -18.20 -0.11
C GLN A 440 -62.35 -18.45 -0.40
N LEU A 441 -61.50 -18.55 0.63
CA LEU A 441 -60.08 -18.88 0.48
C LEU A 441 -59.85 -20.29 -0.10
N ILE A 442 -60.63 -21.27 0.37
CA ILE A 442 -60.59 -22.64 -0.15
C ILE A 442 -61.03 -22.67 -1.61
N GLN A 443 -62.08 -21.93 -1.97
CA GLN A 443 -62.58 -21.87 -3.34
C GLN A 443 -61.58 -21.21 -4.30
N THR A 444 -60.96 -20.09 -3.90
CA THR A 444 -59.88 -19.44 -4.67
C THR A 444 -58.67 -20.36 -4.84
N TRP A 445 -58.29 -21.09 -3.79
CA TRP A 445 -57.20 -22.07 -3.87
C TRP A 445 -57.56 -23.23 -4.82
N MET A 446 -58.78 -23.79 -4.73
CA MET A 446 -59.24 -24.84 -5.64
C MET A 446 -59.22 -24.38 -7.10
N GLU A 447 -59.71 -23.17 -7.38
CA GLU A 447 -59.72 -22.59 -8.73
C GLU A 447 -58.29 -22.42 -9.28
N SER A 448 -57.33 -21.98 -8.46
CA SER A 448 -55.92 -21.85 -8.84
C SER A 448 -55.23 -23.18 -9.15
N VAL A 449 -55.65 -24.27 -8.49
CA VAL A 449 -55.12 -25.62 -8.74
C VAL A 449 -55.76 -26.24 -9.99
N THR A 450 -57.00 -25.85 -10.32
CA THR A 450 -57.73 -26.38 -11.49
C THR A 450 -57.42 -25.66 -12.81
N ASN A 451 -56.98 -24.40 -12.79
CA ASN A 451 -56.90 -23.57 -14.01
C ASN A 451 -55.50 -23.24 -14.55
N GLU A 452 -54.40 -23.63 -13.92
CA GLU A 452 -53.08 -23.38 -14.50
C GLU A 452 -52.21 -24.65 -14.56
N ASN A 453 -51.66 -24.89 -15.76
CA ASN A 453 -50.47 -25.69 -15.94
C ASN A 453 -49.37 -25.05 -15.09
N ILE A 454 -49.12 -25.62 -13.92
CA ILE A 454 -48.03 -25.21 -13.02
C ILE A 454 -46.68 -25.09 -13.77
N GLU A 455 -46.48 -25.85 -14.87
CA GLU A 455 -45.31 -25.74 -15.75
C GLU A 455 -45.15 -24.39 -16.46
N ASP A 456 -46.25 -23.72 -16.86
CA ASP A 456 -46.20 -22.45 -17.61
C ASP A 456 -45.79 -21.29 -16.69
N PHE A 457 -46.28 -21.27 -15.43
CA PHE A 457 -45.89 -20.27 -14.42
C PHE A 457 -44.40 -20.37 -14.04
N TYR A 458 -43.86 -21.59 -13.89
CA TYR A 458 -42.43 -21.77 -13.65
C TYR A 458 -41.60 -21.34 -14.87
N ASN A 459 -42.02 -21.71 -16.08
CA ASN A 459 -41.31 -21.33 -17.31
C ASN A 459 -41.26 -19.81 -17.51
N ASP A 460 -42.32 -19.07 -17.24
CA ASP A 460 -42.31 -17.60 -17.37
C ASP A 460 -41.38 -16.91 -16.37
N ILE A 461 -41.32 -17.39 -15.12
CA ILE A 461 -40.39 -16.87 -14.11
C ILE A 461 -38.94 -17.15 -14.49
N TYR A 462 -38.64 -18.36 -14.98
CA TYR A 462 -37.29 -18.70 -15.43
C TYR A 462 -36.92 -17.94 -16.70
N THR A 463 -37.85 -17.77 -17.63
CA THR A 463 -37.62 -17.01 -18.87
C THR A 463 -37.33 -15.55 -18.54
N CYS A 464 -38.13 -14.91 -17.68
CA CYS A 464 -37.89 -13.54 -17.22
C CYS A 464 -36.54 -13.38 -16.50
N ARG A 465 -36.15 -14.35 -15.66
CA ARG A 465 -34.83 -14.34 -15.01
C ARG A 465 -33.68 -14.50 -16.01
N VAL A 466 -33.83 -15.37 -17.01
CA VAL A 466 -32.84 -15.52 -18.09
C VAL A 466 -32.73 -14.23 -18.88
N THR A 467 -33.84 -13.60 -19.28
CA THR A 467 -33.81 -12.31 -20.01
C THR A 467 -33.13 -11.21 -19.19
N ASN A 468 -33.39 -11.15 -17.88
CA ASN A 468 -32.75 -10.17 -17.01
C ASN A 468 -31.24 -10.41 -16.85
N LEU A 469 -30.82 -11.68 -16.76
CA LEU A 469 -29.40 -12.04 -16.72
C LEU A 469 -28.70 -11.77 -18.06
N GLU A 470 -29.38 -12.02 -19.19
CA GLU A 470 -28.88 -11.71 -20.53
C GLU A 470 -28.73 -10.19 -20.73
N ASN A 471 -29.69 -9.40 -20.25
CA ASN A 471 -29.60 -7.93 -20.28
C ASN A 471 -28.47 -7.42 -19.38
N ALA A 472 -28.31 -7.95 -18.16
CA ALA A 472 -27.22 -7.60 -17.27
C ALA A 472 -25.86 -7.95 -17.90
N LEU A 473 -25.73 -9.16 -18.46
CA LEU A 473 -24.53 -9.61 -19.16
C LEU A 473 -24.20 -8.71 -20.36
N HIS A 474 -25.20 -8.32 -21.16
CA HIS A 474 -25.01 -7.41 -22.28
C HIS A 474 -24.56 -6.03 -21.81
N THR A 475 -25.16 -5.51 -20.76
CA THR A 475 -24.80 -4.20 -20.17
C THR A 475 -23.34 -4.21 -19.71
N THR A 476 -22.94 -5.22 -18.93
CA THR A 476 -21.56 -5.36 -18.45
C THR A 476 -20.57 -5.57 -19.60
N GLN A 477 -20.96 -6.30 -20.66
CA GLN A 477 -20.12 -6.48 -21.85
C GLN A 477 -19.92 -5.17 -22.63
N ASP A 478 -20.94 -4.34 -22.74
CA ASP A 478 -20.85 -3.03 -23.38
C ASP A 478 -20.01 -2.05 -22.56
N GLU A 479 -20.14 -2.07 -21.23
CA GLU A 479 -19.28 -1.31 -20.33
C GLU A 479 -17.81 -1.72 -20.48
N LEU A 480 -17.53 -3.04 -20.50
CA LEU A 480 -16.19 -3.56 -20.70
C LEU A 480 -15.61 -3.17 -22.07
N ARG A 481 -16.43 -3.18 -23.13
CA ARG A 481 -16.04 -2.72 -24.47
C ARG A 481 -15.71 -1.23 -24.48
N SER A 482 -16.55 -0.42 -23.85
CA SER A 482 -16.35 1.02 -23.74
C SER A 482 -15.06 1.34 -22.98
N GLU A 483 -14.81 0.65 -21.85
CA GLU A 483 -13.59 0.83 -21.05
C GLU A 483 -12.34 0.36 -21.82
N SER A 484 -12.44 -0.77 -22.53
CA SER A 484 -11.36 -1.27 -23.40
C SER A 484 -11.03 -0.29 -24.52
N GLN A 485 -12.04 0.30 -25.16
CA GLN A 485 -11.84 1.30 -26.21
C GLN A 485 -11.23 2.59 -25.66
N MET A 486 -11.68 3.05 -24.48
CA MET A 486 -11.07 4.20 -23.80
C MET A 486 -9.59 3.95 -23.47
N ARG A 487 -9.22 2.73 -23.07
CA ARG A 487 -7.82 2.37 -22.82
C ARG A 487 -6.98 2.36 -24.08
N ILE A 488 -7.45 1.75 -25.17
CA ILE A 488 -6.76 1.77 -26.47
C ILE A 488 -6.51 3.20 -26.92
N ASN A 489 -7.52 4.07 -26.79
CA ASN A 489 -7.38 5.48 -27.12
C ASN A 489 -6.33 6.17 -26.24
N ARG A 490 -6.24 5.80 -24.96
CA ARG A 490 -5.26 6.34 -24.01
C ARG A 490 -3.84 5.84 -24.28
N GLU A 491 -3.68 4.58 -24.70
CA GLU A 491 -2.39 4.03 -25.13
C GLU A 491 -1.90 4.70 -26.42
N MET A 492 -2.75 4.86 -27.42
CA MET A 492 -2.42 5.63 -28.64
C MET A 492 -2.01 7.07 -28.31
N MET A 493 -2.66 7.70 -27.34
CA MET A 493 -2.31 9.05 -26.88
C MET A 493 -0.93 9.06 -26.20
N LEU A 494 -0.62 8.05 -25.39
CA LEU A 494 0.68 7.90 -24.73
C LEU A 494 1.80 7.65 -25.75
N GLU A 495 1.58 6.82 -26.77
CA GLU A 495 2.55 6.62 -27.86
C GLU A 495 2.85 7.91 -28.61
N LYS A 496 1.81 8.69 -28.96
CA LYS A 496 1.98 10.01 -29.57
C LYS A 496 2.80 10.96 -28.68
N LEU A 497 2.47 11.03 -27.39
CA LEU A 497 3.20 11.87 -26.44
C LEU A 497 4.66 11.43 -26.28
N GLN A 498 4.95 10.12 -26.33
CA GLN A 498 6.32 9.61 -26.31
C GLN A 498 7.10 9.97 -27.58
N GLU A 499 6.45 9.95 -28.74
CA GLU A 499 7.06 10.34 -30.01
C GLU A 499 7.34 11.85 -30.07
N GLU A 500 6.42 12.67 -29.55
CA GLU A 500 6.62 14.11 -29.34
C GLU A 500 7.75 14.41 -28.35
N LEU A 501 7.82 13.66 -27.25
CA LEU A 501 8.88 13.83 -26.26
C LEU A 501 10.26 13.50 -26.86
N LYS A 502 10.36 12.42 -27.63
CA LYS A 502 11.58 12.02 -28.32
C LYS A 502 12.04 13.06 -29.35
N THR A 503 11.11 13.61 -30.14
CA THR A 503 11.43 14.69 -31.09
C THR A 503 11.91 15.95 -30.38
N LYS A 504 11.33 16.29 -29.22
CA LYS A 504 11.80 17.41 -28.40
C LYS A 504 13.18 17.16 -27.78
N GLU A 505 13.46 15.94 -27.34
CA GLU A 505 14.80 15.56 -26.86
C GLU A 505 15.85 15.64 -27.96
N ASP A 506 15.53 15.21 -29.18
CA ASP A 506 16.41 15.31 -30.34
C ASP A 506 16.68 16.78 -30.72
N GLU A 507 15.67 17.65 -30.68
CA GLU A 507 15.84 19.10 -30.86
C GLU A 507 16.76 19.70 -29.79
N LEU A 508 16.55 19.34 -28.52
CA LEU A 508 17.33 19.85 -27.39
C LEU A 508 18.79 19.41 -27.46
N ASN A 509 19.04 18.17 -27.89
CA ASN A 509 20.38 17.65 -28.14
C ASN A 509 21.08 18.41 -29.27
N ARG A 510 20.38 18.69 -30.39
CA ARG A 510 20.94 19.50 -31.49
C ARG A 510 21.31 20.92 -31.04
N ILE A 511 20.47 21.54 -30.22
CA ILE A 511 20.72 22.87 -29.65
C ILE A 511 21.97 22.83 -28.74
N ARG A 512 22.12 21.79 -27.91
CA ARG A 512 23.33 21.60 -27.09
C ARG A 512 24.59 21.47 -27.95
N THR A 513 24.55 20.65 -29.00
CA THR A 513 25.72 20.48 -29.90
C THR A 513 26.10 21.80 -30.57
N THR A 514 25.12 22.60 -31.01
CA THR A 514 25.41 23.92 -31.62
C THR A 514 25.93 24.94 -30.62
N LEU A 515 25.49 24.88 -29.36
CA LEU A 515 26.02 25.71 -28.27
C LEU A 515 27.47 25.33 -27.93
N ASP A 516 27.78 24.04 -27.89
CA ASP A 516 29.13 23.54 -27.64
C ASP A 516 30.07 23.94 -28.79
N GLU A 517 29.64 23.79 -30.04
CA GLU A 517 30.40 24.24 -31.23
C GLU A 517 30.58 25.77 -31.30
N ALA A 518 29.65 26.55 -30.73
CA ALA A 518 29.77 28.00 -30.64
C ALA A 518 30.74 28.45 -29.54
N ASN A 519 30.85 27.68 -28.45
CA ASN A 519 31.77 27.94 -27.35
C ASN A 519 33.22 27.49 -27.65
N ASP A 520 33.42 26.58 -28.62
CA ASP A 520 34.74 26.09 -29.06
C ASP A 520 35.36 26.91 -30.22
N ARG A 521 34.74 28.02 -30.65
CA ARG A 521 35.38 28.96 -31.58
C ARG A 521 36.24 29.97 -30.82
N PRO A 522 37.55 30.10 -31.14
CA PRO A 522 38.52 30.90 -30.40
C PRO A 522 38.30 32.41 -30.47
#